data_AF-A0A0M0X199-F1
#
_entry.id   AF-A0A0M0X199-F1
#
_cell.length_a   1.000
_cell.length_b   1.000
_cell.length_c   1.000
_cell.angle_alpha   90.00
_cell.angle_beta   90.00
_cell.angle_gamma   90.00
#
_symmetry.space_group_name_H-M   'P 1'
#
loop_
_entity.id
_entity.type
_entity.pdbx_description
1 polymer ?
#
loop_
_entity_poly.entity_id
_entity_poly.type
_entity_poly.pdbx_seq_one_letter_code
_entity_poly.pdbx_strand_id
1 'polypeptide(L)' 'MNQYILNLQTINVIFSEEGSLLKWISKNKKPLLLCIIIIIFIAGILDIKYEGLFFQLLPESIQNRLADIFK' A
#
# COMPACT_ATOMS: atom_id res chain seq x y z
N MET A 1 -26.93 20.41 19.07
CA MET A 1 -25.67 20.81 18.42
C MET A 1 -25.87 20.69 16.91
N ASN A 2 -25.33 21.61 16.08
CA ASN A 2 -25.69 21.66 14.66
C ASN A 2 -24.88 20.66 13.82
N GLN A 3 -25.55 19.86 12.99
CA GLN A 3 -24.92 18.74 12.25
C GLN A 3 -23.90 19.21 11.21
N TYR A 4 -24.09 20.39 10.63
CA TYR A 4 -23.09 21.02 9.74
C TYR A 4 -21.77 21.34 10.45
N ILE A 5 -21.80 21.70 11.74
CA ILE A 5 -20.60 22.00 12.53
C ILE A 5 -19.82 20.71 12.83
N LEU A 6 -20.53 19.62 13.16
CA LEU A 6 -19.92 18.29 13.34
C LEU A 6 -19.17 17.84 12.08
N ASN A 7 -19.82 17.91 10.91
CA ASN A 7 -19.19 17.54 9.64
C ASN A 7 -17.94 18.39 9.34
N LEU A 8 -18.00 19.71 9.60
CA LEU A 8 -16.84 20.60 9.44
C LEU A 8 -15.69 20.25 10.40
N GLN A 9 -15.98 19.83 11.63
CA GLN A 9 -14.96 19.34 12.56
C GLN A 9 -14.32 18.04 12.05
N THR A 10 -15.11 17.06 11.59
CA THR A 10 -14.60 15.81 11.01
C THR A 10 -13.68 16.05 9.80
N ILE A 11 -14.07 16.93 8.87
CA ILE A 11 -13.25 17.26 7.69
C ILE A 11 -11.92 17.90 8.09
N ASN A 12 -11.91 18.81 9.07
CA ASN A 12 -10.67 19.44 9.55
C ASN A 12 -9.75 18.44 10.28
N VAL A 13 -10.30 17.45 10.99
CA VAL A 13 -9.49 16.38 11.60
C VAL A 13 -8.81 15.54 10.52
N ILE A 14 -9.56 15.06 9.52
CA ILE A 14 -9.01 14.25 8.41
C ILE A 14 -7.91 15.01 7.66
N PHE A 15 -8.15 16.28 7.31
CA PHE A 15 -7.17 17.10 6.59
C PHE A 15 -5.90 17.39 7.42
N SER A 16 -6.04 17.49 8.75
CA SER A 16 -4.91 17.60 9.68
C SER A 16 -4.10 16.30 9.76
N GLU A 17 -4.77 15.15 9.80
CA GLU A 17 -4.13 13.84 9.77
C GLU A 17 -3.40 13.61 8.45
N GLU A 18 -4.02 13.84 7.29
CA GLU A 18 -3.38 13.78 5.97
C GLU A 18 -2.16 14.71 5.87
N GLY A 19 -2.28 15.96 6.34
CA GLY A 19 -1.16 16.90 6.41
C GLY A 19 -0.01 16.39 7.30
N SER A 20 -0.33 15.70 8.40
CA SER A 20 0.66 15.06 9.27
C SER A 20 1.35 13.86 8.61
N LEU A 21 0.60 13.03 7.86
CA LEU A 21 1.09 11.87 7.14
C LEU A 21 2.01 12.27 5.98
N LEU A 22 1.63 13.27 5.18
CA LEU A 22 2.46 13.83 4.11
C LEU A 22 3.75 14.47 4.67
N LYS A 23 3.68 15.11 5.84
CA LYS A 23 4.84 15.65 6.55
C LYS A 23 5.76 14.54 7.11
N TRP A 24 5.20 13.42 7.56
CA TRP A 24 5.94 12.23 7.98
C TRP A 24 6.61 11.54 6.79
N ILE A 25 5.89 11.32 5.68
CA ILE A 25 6.41 10.78 4.41
C ILE A 25 7.56 11.65 3.89
N SER A 26 7.39 12.98 3.87
CA SER A 26 8.42 13.89 3.34
C SER A 26 9.67 13.99 4.21
N LYS A 27 9.58 13.67 5.51
CA LYS A 27 10.72 13.53 6.43
C LYS A 27 11.41 12.16 6.31
N ASN A 28 10.66 11.11 6.00
CA ASN A 28 11.12 9.71 5.94
C ASN A 28 11.34 9.16 4.52
N LYS A 29 11.58 10.03 3.52
CA LYS A 29 11.72 9.65 2.10
C LYS A 29 12.72 8.52 1.84
N LYS A 30 13.86 8.48 2.55
CA LYS A 30 14.92 7.47 2.36
C LYS A 30 14.51 6.05 2.80
N PRO A 31 14.09 5.80 4.06
CA PRO A 31 13.61 4.46 4.44
C PRO A 31 12.35 4.04 3.67
N LEU A 32 11.47 4.98 3.30
CA LEU A 32 10.28 4.67 2.49
C LEU A 32 10.66 4.21 1.07
N LEU A 33 11.64 4.87 0.42
CA LEU A 33 12.21 4.42 -0.85
C LEU A 33 12.82 3.01 -0.74
N LEU A 34 13.51 2.72 0.37
CA LEU A 34 14.09 1.39 0.62
C LEU A 34 13.00 0.31 0.80
N CYS A 35 11.91 0.61 1.51
CA CYS A 35 10.75 -0.28 1.62
C CYS A 35 10.12 -0.57 0.25
N ILE A 36 9.99 0.44 -0.63
CA ILE A 36 9.49 0.24 -2.00
C ILE A 36 10.41 -0.70 -2.78
N ILE A 37 11.73 -0.49 -2.72
CA ILE A 37 12.73 -1.37 -3.40
C ILE A 37 12.63 -2.81 -2.86
N ILE A 38 12.48 -3.00 -1.55
CA ILE A 38 12.34 -4.32 -0.93
C ILE A 38 11.04 -5.01 -1.38
N ILE A 39 9.92 -4.30 -1.47
CA ILE A 39 8.66 -4.85 -1.99
C ILE A 39 8.80 -5.27 -3.47
N ILE A 40 9.43 -4.43 -4.30
CA ILE A 40 9.75 -4.74 -5.70
C ILE A 40 10.62 -6.02 -5.79
N PHE A 41 11.62 -6.16 -4.92
CA PHE A 41 12.51 -7.32 -4.94
C PHE A 41 11.83 -8.62 -4.50
N ILE A 42 11.00 -8.58 -3.45
CA ILE A 42 10.27 -9.76 -2.97
C ILE A 42 9.18 -10.14 -3.99
N ALA A 43 8.55 -9.17 -4.67
CA ALA A 43 7.66 -9.43 -5.78
C ALA A 43 8.38 -10.19 -6.91
N GLY A 44 9.46 -9.61 -7.45
CA GLY A 44 10.23 -10.19 -8.56
C GLY A 44 10.96 -11.51 -8.25
N ILE A 45 11.23 -11.83 -6.97
CA ILE A 45 11.78 -13.14 -6.59
C ILE A 45 10.69 -14.22 -6.47
N LEU A 46 9.49 -13.85 -6.02
CA LEU A 46 8.39 -14.80 -5.89
C LEU A 46 7.84 -15.17 -7.25
N ASP A 47 7.62 -14.16 -8.10
CA ASP A 47 7.46 -14.20 -9.56
C ASP A 47 8.28 -15.33 -10.20
N ILE A 48 9.61 -15.15 -10.29
CA ILE A 48 10.60 -16.06 -10.89
C ILE A 48 10.52 -17.53 -10.41
N LYS A 49 10.00 -17.81 -9.22
CA LYS A 49 10.30 -19.05 -8.48
C LYS A 49 9.18 -20.10 -8.43
N TYR A 50 7.96 -19.73 -8.80
CA TYR A 50 6.75 -20.57 -8.62
C TYR A 50 5.68 -20.31 -9.68
N GLU A 51 5.99 -19.47 -10.67
CA GLU A 51 5.00 -18.53 -11.24
C GLU A 51 4.35 -17.66 -10.13
N GLY A 52 5.13 -17.28 -9.10
CA GLY A 52 4.70 -16.54 -7.92
C GLY A 52 4.41 -17.36 -6.63
N LEU A 53 5.00 -17.00 -5.47
CA LEU A 53 4.50 -17.46 -4.15
C LEU A 53 3.61 -16.40 -3.46
N PHE A 54 3.83 -15.10 -3.71
CA PHE A 54 2.87 -14.05 -3.31
C PHE A 54 1.53 -14.33 -3.99
N PHE A 55 1.61 -14.67 -5.27
CA PHE A 55 0.56 -15.25 -6.09
C PHE A 55 -0.19 -16.40 -5.38
N GLN A 56 0.50 -17.50 -5.04
CA GLN A 56 -0.06 -18.66 -4.32
C GLN A 56 -0.47 -18.38 -2.85
N LEU A 57 -0.43 -17.12 -2.38
CA LEU A 57 -0.91 -16.71 -1.06
C LEU A 57 -2.19 -15.86 -1.11
N LEU A 58 -2.62 -15.44 -2.31
CA LEU A 58 -3.87 -14.71 -2.52
C LEU A 58 -5.08 -15.67 -2.42
N PRO A 59 -6.34 -15.19 -2.50
CA PRO A 59 -7.48 -16.06 -2.82
C PRO A 59 -7.26 -16.80 -4.14
N GLU A 60 -7.80 -18.01 -4.31
CA GLU A 60 -7.57 -18.90 -5.47
C GLU A 60 -7.84 -18.23 -6.84
N SER A 61 -8.76 -17.28 -6.91
CA SER A 61 -9.00 -16.45 -8.09
C SER A 61 -7.80 -15.59 -8.50
N ILE A 62 -7.03 -15.11 -7.52
CA ILE A 62 -5.77 -14.39 -7.73
C ILE A 62 -4.56 -15.34 -7.63
N GLN A 63 -4.70 -16.56 -7.08
CA GLN A 63 -3.81 -17.72 -7.32
C GLN A 63 -4.06 -18.44 -8.67
N ASN A 64 -4.80 -17.83 -9.59
CA ASN A 64 -4.72 -18.15 -11.02
C ASN A 64 -4.24 -16.94 -11.84
N ARG A 65 -4.54 -15.72 -11.36
CA ARG A 65 -4.31 -14.47 -12.08
C ARG A 65 -2.84 -14.05 -12.28
N LEU A 66 -1.85 -14.71 -11.66
CA LEU A 66 -0.45 -14.23 -11.69
C LEU A 66 0.71 -15.27 -11.80
N ALA A 67 0.59 -16.61 -11.76
CA ALA A 67 -0.16 -17.39 -12.75
C ALA A 67 0.15 -16.85 -14.14
N ASP A 68 -0.88 -16.37 -14.81
CA ASP A 68 -0.76 -15.78 -16.15
C ASP A 68 0.20 -14.56 -16.28
N ILE A 69 0.85 -14.12 -15.19
CA ILE A 69 1.78 -12.96 -15.15
C ILE A 69 3.25 -13.37 -14.93
N PHE A 70 3.53 -14.48 -14.23
CA PHE A 70 4.88 -14.87 -13.78
C PHE A 70 5.39 -16.19 -14.40
N LYS A 71 4.81 -16.60 -15.54
CA LYS A 71 5.09 -17.85 -16.26
C LYS A 71 6.28 -17.79 -17.21
#